data_AF-A0A1J3JZ91-F1
#
_entry.id   AF-A0A1J3JZ91-F1
#
_cell.length_a   1.000
_cell.length_b   1.000
_cell.length_c   1.000
_cell.angle_alpha   90.00
_cell.angle_beta   90.00
_cell.angle_gamma   90.00
#
_symmetry.space_group_name_H-M   'P 1'
#
loop_
_entity.id
_entity.type
_entity.pdbx_description
1 polymer ?
#
loop_
_entity_poly.entity_id
_entity_poly.type
_entity_poly.pdbx_seq_one_letter_code
_entity_poly.pdbx_strand_id
1 'polypeptide(L)'
;MKLRQGENDVICSVCHYGGKLILCDACPAAFHASCLGLEDVPDGDWFCASCCCGTCGQFILKDTSEYGEEEKFISCKQCELKYHPSCLSCDGSGHSLDTFFGENWFCSKDCEEVFVNLCEL
;
A
#
# COMPACT_ATOMS: atom_id res chain seq x y z
N MET A 1 -11.33 -2.82 15.56
CA MET A 1 -11.30 -1.34 15.71
C MET A 1 -11.84 -0.76 14.42
N LYS A 2 -12.84 0.15 14.46
CA LYS A 2 -13.42 0.73 13.24
C LYS A 2 -12.62 1.99 12.88
N LEU A 3 -11.68 1.85 11.95
CA LEU A 3 -10.88 2.96 11.45
C LEU A 3 -11.59 3.55 10.22
N ARG A 4 -12.48 4.53 10.38
CA ARG A 4 -12.90 5.38 9.25
C ARG A 4 -13.62 6.66 9.65
N GLN A 5 -13.06 7.79 9.21
CA GLN A 5 -13.67 9.11 9.20
C GLN A 5 -13.49 9.69 7.78
N GLY A 6 -14.41 9.38 6.86
CA GLY A 6 -14.34 9.87 5.47
C GLY A 6 -15.33 9.18 4.53
N GLU A 7 -15.72 9.86 3.45
CA GLU A 7 -16.55 9.32 2.36
C GLU A 7 -15.72 8.40 1.45
N ASN A 8 -16.35 7.38 0.88
CA ASN A 8 -15.68 6.48 -0.06
C ASN A 8 -15.81 7.01 -1.49
N ASP A 9 -14.83 6.67 -2.33
CA ASP A 9 -14.85 6.98 -3.74
C ASP A 9 -16.05 6.30 -4.42
N VAL A 10 -16.66 7.02 -5.34
CA VAL A 10 -17.82 6.55 -6.12
C VAL A 10 -17.43 5.98 -7.48
N ILE A 11 -16.13 5.95 -7.77
CA ILE A 11 -15.54 5.41 -9.00
C ILE A 11 -14.49 4.36 -8.65
N CYS A 12 -14.33 3.39 -9.54
CA CYS A 12 -13.28 2.39 -9.42
C CYS A 12 -11.90 3.02 -9.64
N SER A 13 -10.95 2.83 -8.73
CA SER A 13 -9.59 3.38 -8.87
C SER A 13 -8.77 2.73 -9.99
N VAL A 14 -9.23 1.62 -10.57
CA VAL A 14 -8.57 0.95 -11.72
C VAL A 14 -9.10 1.49 -13.04
N CYS A 15 -10.43 1.46 -13.23
CA CYS A 15 -11.05 1.79 -14.52
C CYS A 15 -11.71 3.18 -14.58
N HIS A 16 -11.82 3.87 -13.44
CA HIS A 16 -12.42 5.21 -13.31
C HIS A 16 -13.92 5.29 -13.64
N TYR A 17 -14.62 4.15 -13.66
CA TYR A 17 -16.08 4.08 -13.82
C TYR A 17 -16.78 3.74 -12.50
N GLY A 18 -18.00 4.23 -12.33
CA GLY A 18 -18.88 3.86 -11.21
C GLY A 18 -19.51 2.47 -11.37
N GLY A 19 -20.41 2.11 -10.45
CA GLY A 19 -21.18 0.85 -10.50
C GLY A 19 -21.14 0.09 -9.18
N LYS A 20 -21.13 -1.25 -9.24
CA LYS A 20 -20.99 -2.12 -8.06
C LYS A 20 -19.52 -2.16 -7.63
N LEU A 21 -19.18 -1.43 -6.57
CA LEU A 21 -17.83 -1.31 -6.06
C LEU A 21 -17.68 -2.03 -4.70
N ILE A 22 -16.52 -2.64 -4.51
CA ILE A 22 -15.95 -3.08 -3.25
C ILE A 22 -15.19 -1.88 -2.68
N LEU A 23 -15.41 -1.60 -1.40
CA LEU A 23 -14.74 -0.52 -0.70
C LEU A 23 -13.60 -1.14 0.10
N CYS A 24 -12.43 -0.49 0.07
CA CYS A 24 -11.41 -0.79 1.06
C CYS A 24 -11.99 -0.50 2.46
N ASP A 25 -11.44 -1.06 3.53
CA ASP A 25 -11.81 -0.72 4.91
C ASP A 25 -10.85 0.27 5.58
N ALA A 26 -9.72 0.62 4.93
CA ALA A 26 -8.72 1.56 5.46
C ALA A 26 -8.35 2.81 4.62
N CYS A 27 -8.88 2.96 3.40
CA CYS A 27 -8.75 4.17 2.58
C CYS A 27 -9.98 4.42 1.67
N PRO A 28 -10.27 5.66 1.23
CA PRO A 28 -11.49 5.95 0.46
C PRO A 28 -11.62 5.19 -0.86
N ALA A 29 -10.56 4.55 -1.36
CA ALA A 29 -10.55 3.84 -2.63
C ALA A 29 -11.63 2.75 -2.75
N ALA A 30 -12.22 2.70 -3.94
CA ALA A 30 -13.27 1.78 -4.33
C ALA A 30 -12.89 1.04 -5.63
N PHE A 31 -13.34 -0.20 -5.80
CA PHE A 31 -12.88 -1.07 -6.89
C PHE A 31 -13.99 -2.01 -7.36
N HIS A 32 -14.08 -2.33 -8.65
CA HIS A 32 -14.89 -3.48 -9.08
C HIS A 32 -14.19 -4.79 -8.70
N ALA A 33 -14.95 -5.81 -8.31
CA ALA A 33 -14.43 -7.17 -8.07
C ALA A 33 -13.63 -7.68 -9.28
N SER A 34 -14.19 -7.52 -10.49
CA SER A 34 -13.55 -7.91 -11.74
C SER A 34 -12.28 -7.13 -12.06
N CYS A 35 -12.22 -5.84 -11.72
CA CYS A 35 -10.99 -5.04 -11.89
C CYS A 35 -9.85 -5.50 -10.98
N LEU A 36 -10.17 -6.16 -9.87
CA LEU A 36 -9.20 -6.77 -8.96
C LEU A 36 -8.93 -8.25 -9.27
N GLY A 37 -9.61 -8.84 -10.27
CA GLY A 37 -9.54 -10.27 -10.55
C GLY A 37 -10.18 -11.15 -9.47
N LEU A 38 -11.07 -10.59 -8.65
CA LEU A 38 -11.84 -11.32 -7.64
C LEU A 38 -13.10 -11.91 -8.27
N GLU A 39 -13.42 -13.15 -7.92
CA GLU A 39 -14.63 -13.84 -8.40
C GLU A 39 -15.90 -13.26 -7.75
N ASP A 40 -15.85 -12.91 -6.47
CA ASP A 40 -16.94 -12.27 -5.74
C ASP A 40 -16.41 -11.29 -4.67
N VAL A 41 -17.33 -10.61 -3.97
CA VAL A 41 -17.01 -9.69 -2.87
C VAL A 41 -16.53 -10.52 -1.67
N PRO A 42 -15.34 -10.24 -1.13
CA PRO A 42 -14.82 -10.99 0.01
C PRO A 42 -15.68 -10.77 1.27
N ASP A 43 -15.84 -11.83 2.06
CA ASP A 43 -16.49 -11.75 3.37
C ASP A 43 -15.56 -11.08 4.40
N GLY A 44 -16.14 -10.21 5.22
CA GLY A 44 -15.41 -9.51 6.29
C GLY A 44 -14.68 -8.27 5.81
N ASP A 45 -13.64 -7.87 6.56
CA ASP A 45 -12.85 -6.68 6.25
C ASP A 45 -11.93 -6.95 5.04
N TRP A 46 -11.91 -6.02 4.09
CA TRP A 46 -11.07 -6.09 2.91
C TRP A 46 -10.21 -4.84 2.74
N PHE A 47 -8.94 -5.05 2.37
CA PHE A 47 -7.96 -3.98 2.23
C PHE A 47 -7.37 -4.03 0.82
N CYS A 48 -7.32 -2.86 0.17
CA CYS A 48 -6.69 -2.75 -1.14
C CYS A 48 -5.16 -2.92 -1.06
N ALA A 49 -4.52 -3.19 -2.20
CA ALA A 49 -3.07 -3.38 -2.27
C ALA A 49 -2.27 -2.21 -1.67
N SER A 50 -2.75 -0.97 -1.79
CA SER A 50 -2.11 0.23 -1.21
C SER A 50 -2.25 0.35 0.31
N CYS A 51 -3.05 -0.51 0.93
CA CYS A 51 -3.19 -0.64 2.38
C CYS A 51 -2.58 -1.94 2.92
N CYS A 52 -2.09 -2.82 2.04
CA CYS A 52 -1.44 -4.07 2.42
C CYS A 52 0.07 -4.00 2.19
N CYS A 53 0.80 -4.84 2.91
CA CYS A 53 2.22 -5.04 2.71
C CYS A 53 2.48 -5.83 1.42
N GLY A 54 3.34 -5.30 0.55
CA GLY A 54 3.72 -5.95 -0.70
C GLY A 54 4.42 -7.31 -0.54
N THR A 55 4.92 -7.62 0.67
CA THR A 55 5.57 -8.91 0.95
C THR A 55 4.62 -9.96 1.52
N CYS A 56 3.88 -9.64 2.59
CA CYS A 56 3.06 -10.61 3.31
C CYS A 56 1.55 -10.50 3.01
N GLY A 57 1.14 -9.47 2.27
CA GLY A 57 -0.27 -9.19 1.95
C GLY A 57 -1.11 -8.74 3.15
N GLN A 58 -0.52 -8.57 4.34
CA GLN A 58 -1.23 -8.17 5.55
C GLN A 58 -1.40 -6.66 5.61
N PHE A 59 -2.44 -6.22 6.32
CA PHE A 59 -2.77 -4.81 6.51
C PHE A 59 -1.63 -4.01 7.16
N ILE A 60 -1.41 -2.80 6.66
CA ILE A 60 -0.50 -1.79 7.24
C ILE A 60 -1.35 -0.71 7.89
N LEU A 61 -1.20 -0.59 9.21
CA LEU A 61 -1.84 0.46 10.00
C LEU A 61 -1.38 1.84 9.51
N LYS A 62 -2.35 2.68 9.11
CA LYS A 62 -2.12 4.10 8.83
C LYS A 62 -2.74 4.86 9.99
N ASP A 63 -1.91 5.40 10.86
CA ASP A 63 -2.41 6.13 12.02
C ASP A 63 -3.07 7.44 11.58
N THR A 64 -4.30 7.69 12.05
CA THR A 64 -5.01 8.97 11.90
C THR A 64 -5.17 9.67 13.24
N SER A 65 -4.41 9.30 14.27
CA SER A 65 -4.48 9.94 15.58
C SER A 65 -3.37 10.96 15.77
N GLU A 66 -3.73 12.14 16.29
CA GLU A 66 -2.79 13.22 16.65
C GLU A 66 -1.87 12.88 17.85
N TYR A 67 -1.94 11.67 18.43
CA TYR A 67 -1.13 11.25 19.58
C TYR A 67 -0.95 9.71 19.62
N GLY A 68 0.00 9.13 18.89
CA GLY A 68 0.27 7.68 18.93
C GLY A 68 1.51 7.26 18.14
N GLU A 69 2.29 6.32 18.69
CA GLU A 69 3.60 5.87 18.21
C GLU A 69 3.56 5.37 16.75
N GLU A 70 4.39 5.98 15.92
CA GLU A 70 4.47 5.78 14.47
C GLU A 70 4.69 4.29 14.11
N GLU A 71 3.64 3.58 13.72
CA GLU A 71 3.78 2.31 13.00
C GLU A 71 4.36 2.62 11.61
N LYS A 72 5.69 2.65 11.55
CA LYS A 72 6.47 3.03 10.37
C LYS A 72 6.28 1.97 9.28
N PHE A 73 5.80 2.39 8.12
CA PHE A 73 5.87 1.60 6.89
C PHE A 73 6.98 2.14 6.00
N ILE A 74 7.60 1.26 5.21
CA ILE A 74 8.56 1.66 4.17
C ILE A 74 7.83 1.58 2.83
N SER A 75 7.99 2.59 1.98
CA SER A 75 7.34 2.65 0.66
C SER A 75 8.37 2.64 -0.46
N CYS A 76 8.17 1.78 -1.46
CA CYS A 76 9.00 1.77 -2.66
C CYS A 76 8.73 3.03 -3.48
N LYS A 77 9.77 3.75 -3.90
CA LYS A 77 9.63 4.95 -4.72
C LYS A 77 9.10 4.69 -6.12
N GLN A 78 9.34 3.50 -6.66
CA GLN A 78 8.91 3.17 -8.02
C GLN A 78 7.47 2.68 -8.09
N CYS A 79 7.10 1.70 -7.26
CA CYS A 79 5.76 1.08 -7.32
C CYS A 79 4.79 1.61 -6.27
N GLU A 80 5.24 2.51 -5.39
CA GLU A 80 4.48 3.12 -4.29
C GLU A 80 3.87 2.14 -3.29
N LEU A 81 4.18 0.85 -3.42
CA LEU A 81 3.77 -0.19 -2.48
C LEU A 81 4.43 0.02 -1.13
N LYS A 82 3.69 -0.34 -0.09
CA LYS A 82 4.09 -0.22 1.30
C LYS A 82 4.51 -1.58 1.83
N TYR A 83 5.43 -1.58 2.78
CA TYR A 83 6.03 -2.77 3.36
C TYR A 83 6.16 -2.59 4.86
N HIS A 84 5.91 -3.66 5.62
CA HIS A 84 6.30 -3.70 7.02
C HIS A 84 7.84 -3.69 7.11
N PRO A 85 8.45 -2.90 8.00
CA PRO A 85 9.90 -2.94 8.23
C PRO A 85 10.40 -4.35 8.54
N SER A 86 9.61 -5.12 9.30
CA SER A 86 9.91 -6.50 9.66
C SER A 86 9.80 -7.49 8.50
N CYS A 87 9.00 -7.21 7.47
CA CYS A 87 8.88 -8.06 6.29
C CYS A 87 10.06 -7.90 5.32
N LEU A 88 10.87 -6.86 5.51
CA LEU A 88 12.04 -6.59 4.68
C LEU A 88 13.29 -7.32 5.17
N SER A 89 13.43 -7.52 6.49
CA SER A 89 14.68 -7.99 7.14
C SER A 89 15.09 -9.47 6.89
N CYS A 90 14.64 -10.11 5.81
CA CYS A 90 15.05 -11.48 5.45
C CYS A 90 16.22 -11.54 4.44
N ASP A 91 16.77 -10.42 3.97
CA ASP A 91 17.89 -10.40 3.01
C ASP A 91 19.29 -10.27 3.65
N GLY A 92 19.39 -10.17 4.98
CA GLY A 92 20.68 -10.19 5.68
C GLY A 92 21.54 -8.92 5.51
N SER A 93 21.01 -7.87 4.89
CA SER A 93 21.64 -6.54 4.92
C SER A 93 21.09 -5.73 6.10
N GLY A 94 21.83 -5.75 7.21
CA GLY A 94 21.52 -4.97 8.41
C GLY A 94 21.69 -3.47 8.16
N HIS A 95 20.80 -2.86 7.39
CA HIS A 95 20.74 -1.40 7.26
C HIS A 95 19.82 -0.85 8.35
N SER A 96 20.43 -0.05 9.23
CA SER A 96 19.76 0.60 10.35
C SER A 96 18.56 1.42 9.86
N LEU A 97 17.38 1.13 10.42
CA LEU A 97 16.09 1.75 10.06
C LEU A 97 16.11 3.30 10.18
N ASP A 98 17.08 3.85 10.89
CA ASP A 98 17.29 5.28 11.13
C ASP A 98 17.83 6.09 9.94
N THR A 99 18.38 5.46 8.89
CA THR A 99 18.91 6.20 7.72
C THR A 99 17.87 6.40 6.60
N PHE A 100 16.68 5.81 6.73
CA PHE A 100 15.66 5.76 5.67
C PHE A 100 14.90 7.06 5.39
N PHE A 101 15.03 8.09 6.24
CA PHE A 101 14.30 9.35 6.04
C PHE A 101 14.94 10.28 5.00
N GLY A 102 15.98 9.85 4.27
CA GLY A 102 16.69 10.69 3.30
C GLY A 102 16.91 10.11 1.89
N GLU A 103 16.85 8.79 1.69
CA GLU A 103 17.26 8.17 0.42
C GLU A 103 16.13 7.34 -0.21
N ASN A 104 16.08 7.36 -1.54
CA ASN A 104 15.09 6.63 -2.32
C ASN A 104 15.24 5.12 -2.05
N TRP A 105 14.20 4.49 -1.48
CA TRP A 105 14.17 3.05 -1.29
C TRP A 105 13.35 2.35 -2.37
N PHE A 106 13.83 1.18 -2.80
CA PHE A 106 13.19 0.33 -3.80
C PHE A 106 13.02 -1.08 -3.27
N CYS A 107 11.88 -1.72 -3.57
CA CYS A 107 11.57 -3.07 -3.11
C CYS A 107 12.32 -4.17 -3.85
N SER A 108 12.99 -3.83 -4.96
CA SER A 108 13.75 -4.75 -5.81
C SER A 108 14.70 -3.95 -6.70
N LYS A 109 15.71 -4.64 -7.25
CA LYS A 109 16.60 -4.06 -8.27
C LYS A 109 15.83 -3.64 -9.51
N ASP A 110 14.81 -4.41 -9.91
CA ASP A 110 13.96 -4.06 -11.04
C ASP A 110 13.24 -2.71 -10.82
N CYS A 111 12.74 -2.47 -9.60
CA CYS A 111 12.12 -1.18 -9.26
C CYS A 111 13.13 -0.02 -9.30
N GLU A 112 14.36 -0.24 -8.85
CA GLU A 112 15.43 0.76 -8.93
C GLU A 112 15.80 1.07 -10.39
N GLU A 113 16.01 0.04 -11.21
CA GLU A 113 16.35 0.20 -12.63
C GLU A 113 15.25 0.92 -13.41
N VAL A 114 13.98 0.56 -13.18
CA VAL A 114 12.86 1.24 -13.85
C VAL A 114 12.80 2.71 -13.43
N PHE A 115 13.00 3.03 -12.15
CA PHE A 115 13.00 4.40 -11.66
C PHE A 115 14.12 5.24 -12.30
N VAL A 116 15.35 4.72 -12.32
CA VAL A 116 16.50 5.41 -12.92
C VAL A 116 16.23 5.70 -14.40
N ASN A 117 15.80 4.69 -15.17
CA ASN A 117 15.54 4.86 -16.60
C ASN A 117 14.40 5.87 -16.90
N LEU A 118 13.40 5.98 -16.02
CA LEU A 118 12.32 6.97 -16.15
C LEU A 118 12.79 8.39 -15.81
N CYS A 119 13.74 8.55 -14.88
CA CYS A 119 14.30 9.85 -14.52
C CYS A 119 15.29 10.42 -15.54
N GLU A 120 15.79 9.60 -16.47
CA GLU A 120 16.71 10.02 -17.54
C GLU A 120 16.00 10.49 -18.84
N LEU A 121 14.67 10.51 -18.86
CA LEU A 121 13.82 11.00 -19.97
C LEU A 121 13.36 12.45 -19.74
#